data_AF-A0AA38AP14-F1
#
_entry.id   AF-A0AA38AP14-F1
#
_cell.length_a   1.000
_cell.length_b   1.000
_cell.length_c   1.000
_cell.angle_alpha   90.00
_cell.angle_beta   90.00
_cell.angle_gamma   90.00
#
_symmetry.space_group_name_H-M   'P 1'
#
loop_
_entity.id
_entity.type
_entity.pdbx_description
1 polymer ?
#
loop_
_entity_poly.entity_id
_entity_poly.type
_entity_poly.pdbx_seq_one_letter_code
_entity_poly.pdbx_strand_id
1 'polypeptide(L)' 'MTALIAFLLLALLAVGVSRLRLHAGQFRVSAPMVGPLFVDGGDADERRINHDLDAVRTRFEQHPTWPSSGVLGERR' A
#
# COMPACT_ATOMS: atom_id res chain seq x y z
N MET A 1 0.57 51.75 5.55
CA MET A 1 -0.52 50.93 6.11
C MET A 1 -0.58 49.53 5.51
N THR A 2 -0.69 49.38 4.18
CA THR A 2 -0.78 48.07 3.50
C THR A 2 0.41 47.14 3.77
N ALA A 3 1.64 47.66 3.71
CA ALA A 3 2.84 46.89 4.01
C ALA A 3 2.90 46.40 5.47
N LEU A 4 2.39 47.20 6.40
CA LEU A 4 2.38 46.87 7.83
C LEU A 4 1.34 45.78 8.12
N ILE A 5 0.17 45.87 7.48
CA ILE A 5 -0.86 44.82 7.52
C ILE A 5 -0.31 43.52 6.89
N ALA A 6 0.35 43.60 5.74
CA ALA A 6 0.94 42.43 5.07
C ALA A 6 2.01 41.75 5.95
N PHE A 7 2.87 42.54 6.61
CA PHE A 7 3.88 42.03 7.52
C PHE A 7 3.27 41.34 8.74
N LEU A 8 2.21 41.93 9.30
CA LEU A 8 1.51 41.38 10.46
C LEU A 8 0.78 40.08 10.11
N LEU A 9 0.17 40.00 8.93
CA LEU A 9 -0.42 38.76 8.40
C LEU A 9 0.63 37.66 8.19
N LEU A 10 1.79 38.01 7.61
CA LEU A 10 2.87 37.06 7.40
C LEU A 10 3.43 36.52 8.73
N ALA A 11 3.61 37.40 9.71
CA ALA A 11 4.06 37.02 11.05
C ALA A 11 3.07 36.08 11.76
N LEU A 12 1.77 36.36 11.65
CA LEU A 12 0.72 35.51 12.23
C LEU A 12 0.68 34.13 11.57
N LEU A 13 0.82 34.10 10.24
CA LEU A 13 0.90 32.86 9.48
C LEU A 13 2.13 32.04 9.88
N ALA A 14 3.30 32.68 10.02
CA ALA A 14 4.54 32.02 10.40
C ALA A 14 4.47 31.41 11.81
N VAL A 15 3.85 32.11 12.78
CA VAL A 15 3.64 31.58 14.13
C VAL A 15 2.65 30.40 14.11
N GLY A 16 1.58 30.49 13.33
CA GLY A 16 0.63 29.39 13.15
C GLY A 16 1.31 28.15 12.57
N VAL A 17 2.04 28.31 11.46
CA VAL A 17 2.78 27.22 10.81
C VAL A 17 3.86 26.63 11.71
N SER A 18 4.57 27.44 12.50
CA SER A 18 5.60 26.96 13.45
C SER A 18 5.03 26.13 14.60
N ARG A 19 3.74 26.31 14.92
CA ARG A 19 3.02 25.48 15.90
C ARG A 19 2.55 24.16 15.29
N LEU A 20 2.38 24.10 13.97
CA LEU A 20 2.02 22.87 13.30
C LEU A 20 3.26 21.98 13.21
N ARG A 21 3.31 20.96 14.07
CA ARG A 21 4.27 19.85 13.99
C ARG A 21 3.88 18.91 12.84
N LEU A 22 3.95 19.41 11.61
CA LEU A 22 3.70 18.62 10.41
C LEU A 22 4.79 17.57 10.26
N HIS A 23 4.39 16.31 10.21
CA HIS A 23 5.28 15.20 9.89
C HIS A 23 4.77 14.54 8.61
N ALA A 24 5.67 14.22 7.67
CA ALA A 24 5.29 13.55 6.42
C ALA A 24 4.51 12.24 6.66
N GLY A 25 4.76 11.57 7.80
CA GLY A 25 4.02 10.39 8.24
C GLY A 25 2.51 10.60 8.46
N GLN A 26 2.06 11.83 8.73
CA GLN A 26 0.64 12.16 8.97
C GLN A 26 -0.22 12.09 7.72
N PHE A 27 0.40 12.17 6.54
CA PHE A 27 -0.27 12.12 5.24
C PHE A 27 -0.13 10.75 4.56
N ARG A 28 0.23 9.71 5.32
CA ARG A 28 0.33 8.35 4.79
C ARG A 28 -1.06 7.80 4.44
N VAL A 29 -1.17 7.29 3.22
CA VAL A 29 -2.39 6.64 2.72
C VAL A 29 -2.31 5.14 2.97
N SER A 30 -3.36 4.58 3.56
CA SER A 30 -3.52 3.15 3.77
C SER A 30 -4.77 2.67 3.07
N ALA A 31 -4.70 1.55 2.35
CA ALA A 31 -5.88 0.88 1.82
C ALA A 31 -6.38 -0.21 2.79
N PRO A 32 -7.70 -0.46 2.85
CA PRO A 32 -8.26 -1.58 3.61
C PRO A 32 -7.60 -2.90 3.19
N MET A 33 -7.24 -3.75 4.15
CA MET A 33 -6.58 -5.06 3.96
C MET A 33 -5.18 -5.04 3.30
N VAL A 34 -4.72 -3.91 2.77
CA VAL A 34 -3.42 -3.74 2.10
C VAL A 34 -2.44 -2.92 2.95
N GLY A 35 -2.91 -2.11 3.89
CA GLY A 35 -2.01 -1.30 4.72
C GLY A 35 -1.41 -0.12 3.93
N PRO A 36 -0.27 0.45 4.39
CA PRO A 36 0.32 1.65 3.80
C PRO A 36 0.76 1.46 2.33
N LEU A 37 0.40 2.38 1.44
CA LEU A 37 0.63 2.25 -0.02
C LEU A 37 1.95 2.88 -0.52
N PHE A 38 2.56 3.77 0.25
CA PHE A 38 3.72 4.59 -0.18
C PHE A 38 4.85 4.55 0.84
N VAL A 39 5.03 3.40 1.51
CA VAL A 39 6.13 3.25 2.47
C VAL A 39 7.38 2.86 1.69
N ASP A 40 8.42 3.68 1.78
CA ASP A 40 9.74 3.33 1.28
C ASP A 40 10.17 1.98 1.88
N GLY A 41 10.32 0.97 1.01
CA GLY A 41 10.70 -0.40 1.38
C GLY A 41 9.55 -1.33 1.78
N GLY A 42 8.29 -0.89 1.71
CA GLY A 42 7.11 -1.75 1.91
C GLY A 42 6.40 -1.96 0.58
N ASP A 43 6.75 -3.01 -0.16
CA ASP A 43 6.08 -3.34 -1.39
C ASP A 43 4.71 -3.98 -1.07
N ALA A 44 3.63 -3.31 -1.43
CA ALA A 44 2.28 -3.84 -1.25
C ALA A 44 2.10 -5.16 -2.02
N ASP A 45 2.82 -5.31 -3.14
CA ASP A 45 2.79 -6.51 -3.97
C ASP A 45 3.58 -7.66 -3.34
N GLU A 46 4.57 -7.41 -2.49
CA GLU A 46 5.37 -8.44 -1.83
C GLU A 46 4.50 -9.40 -1.00
N ARG A 47 3.51 -8.88 -0.25
CA ARG A 47 2.58 -9.75 0.49
C ARG A 47 1.75 -10.65 -0.43
N ARG A 48 1.31 -10.10 -1.56
CA ARG A 48 0.52 -10.86 -2.55
C ARG A 48 1.38 -11.94 -3.20
N ILE A 49 2.58 -11.58 -3.63
CA ILE A 49 3.53 -12.51 -4.25
C ILE A 49 3.88 -13.64 -3.28
N ASN A 50 4.20 -13.31 -2.03
CA ASN A 50 4.51 -14.31 -1.01
C ASN A 50 3.35 -15.26 -0.75
N HIS A 51 2.11 -14.74 -0.72
CA HIS A 51 0.91 -15.59 -0.59
C HIS A 51 0.73 -16.52 -1.80
N ASP A 52 0.83 -16.00 -3.02
CA ASP A 52 0.68 -16.77 -4.25
C ASP A 52 1.76 -17.86 -4.36
N LEU A 53 3.01 -17.53 -3.98
CA LEU A 53 4.11 -18.49 -3.92
C LEU A 53 3.84 -19.61 -2.91
N ASP A 54 3.35 -19.29 -1.72
CA ASP A 54 3.03 -20.29 -0.70
C ASP A 54 1.87 -21.21 -1.13
N ALA A 55 0.87 -20.64 -1.80
CA ALA A 55 -0.24 -21.41 -2.38
C ALA A 55 0.24 -22.38 -3.47
N VAL A 56 1.10 -21.93 -4.38
CA VAL A 56 1.74 -22.79 -5.40
C VAL A 56 2.55 -23.88 -4.72
N ARG A 57 3.37 -23.52 -3.72
CA ARG A 57 4.22 -24.46 -3.00
C ARG A 57 3.42 -25.56 -2.32
N THR A 58 2.35 -25.20 -1.62
CA THR A 58 1.45 -26.15 -0.95
C THR A 58 0.83 -27.12 -1.95
N ARG A 59 0.37 -26.63 -3.11
CA ARG A 59 -0.27 -27.46 -4.13
C ARG A 59 0.70 -28.40 -4.84
N PHE A 60 1.89 -27.94 -5.18
CA PHE A 60 2.80 -28.69 -6.05
C PHE A 60 3.90 -29.44 -5.29
N GLU A 61 4.38 -28.90 -4.16
CA GLU A 61 5.45 -29.54 -3.39
C GLU A 61 4.89 -30.40 -2.25
N GLN A 62 3.91 -29.90 -1.50
CA GLN A 62 3.41 -30.59 -0.30
C GLN A 62 2.30 -31.61 -0.60
N HIS A 63 1.38 -31.28 -1.52
CA HIS A 63 0.27 -32.17 -1.88
C HIS A 63 0.05 -32.29 -3.40
N PRO A 64 1.05 -32.83 -4.14
CA PRO A 64 1.02 -32.89 -5.60
C PRO A 64 -0.18 -33.69 -6.10
N THR A 65 -1.25 -32.98 -6.44
CA THR A 65 -2.46 -33.55 -7.03
C THR A 65 -2.60 -32.97 -8.42
N TRP A 66 -2.25 -33.79 -9.42
CA TRP A 66 -2.39 -33.42 -10.82
C TRP A 66 -3.86 -33.55 -11.23
N PRO A 67 -4.44 -32.55 -11.92
CA PRO A 67 -5.75 -32.74 -12.53
C PRO A 67 -5.63 -33.85 -13.58
N SER A 68 -6.38 -34.93 -13.41
CA SER A 68 -6.50 -35.95 -14.45
C SER A 68 -7.26 -35.36 -15.63
N SER A 69 -6.80 -35.62 -16.85
CA SER A 69 -7.55 -35.33 -18.08
C SER A 69 -8.98 -35.89 -17.94
N GLY A 70 -9.97 -35.00 -17.81
CA GLY A 70 -11.37 -35.36 -17.56
C GLY A 70 -12.12 -35.90 -18.79
N VAL A 71 -11.45 -36.10 -19.91
CA VAL A 71 -12.06 -36.61 -21.15
C VAL A 71 -11.61 -38.04 -21.38
N LEU A 72 -12.33 -38.98 -20.76
CA LEU A 72 -12.34 -40.41 -21.08
C LEU A 72 -13.54 -40.66 -21.99
N GLY A 73 -13.40 -40.37 -23.29
CA GLY A 73 -14.45 -40.72 -24.25
C GLY A 73 -14.43 -39.84 -25.47
N GLU A 74 -13.84 -40.34 -26.54
CA GLU A 74 -14.21 -39.91 -27.88
C GLU A 74 -15.66 -40.37 -28.11
N ARG A 75 -16.60 -39.42 -28.08
CA ARG A 75 -18.01 -39.67 -28.33
C ARG A 75 -18.16 -39.98 -29.83
N ARG A 76 -18.02 -41.27 -30.19
CA ARG A 76 -18.43 -41.79 -31.50
C ARG A 76 -19.95 -41.78 -31.64
#